data_AF-A0AAD8YTG7-F1
#
_entry.id   AF-A0AAD8YTG7-F1
#
_cell.length_a   1.000
_cell.length_b   1.000
_cell.length_c   1.000
_cell.angle_alpha   90.00
_cell.angle_beta   90.00
_cell.angle_gamma   90.00
#
_symmetry.space_group_name_H-M   'P 1'
#
loop_
_entity.id
_entity.type
_entity.pdbx_description
1 polymer ?
#
loop_
_entity_poly.entity_id
_entity_poly.type
_entity_poly.pdbx_seq_one_letter_code
_entity_poly.pdbx_strand_id
1 'polypeptide(L)'
;YGLFIDTWFEITPDECGYSLTGAFVDSKCLGSQFVKGAKTEEHPEIDMLYLQGLCGSALADGDKIRNTSLYEHIKICMLKHFSLGKLDKEGNEIKVHAKLSKESLKKHTLSVCHSFFDWFPELKVDEVHPSILKSKTRQYEDAGLLVNSPYFSVLRKERNVDLIISLDFSDGDPFETVDKAAQMCKDLQIPFPTVEHPENIEEPEDFYVFKNNPNAPVVIHIPFFNAGNCKGEVNMWKNRYQTFQSAYNDKMISDLLEKAGLNITNTKEKLLREIEEVIKKKKEHS
;
A
#
# COMPACT_ATOMS: atom_id res chain seq x y z
N TYR A 1 16.78 -5.84 11.81
CA TYR A 1 15.88 -6.94 11.38
C TYR A 1 15.98 -7.01 9.88
N GLY A 2 16.42 -8.14 9.32
CA GLY A 2 16.45 -8.30 7.85
C GLY A 2 15.03 -8.30 7.31
N LEU A 3 14.81 -7.70 6.13
CA LEU A 3 13.56 -7.88 5.40
C LEU A 3 13.42 -9.35 5.03
N PHE A 4 12.29 -9.96 5.40
CA PHE A 4 11.99 -11.32 4.98
C PHE A 4 11.36 -11.31 3.60
N ILE A 5 11.71 -12.30 2.77
CA ILE A 5 11.43 -12.33 1.32
C ILE A 5 9.95 -12.55 0.99
N ASP A 6 9.01 -12.46 1.94
CA ASP A 6 7.60 -12.62 1.62
C ASP A 6 6.64 -11.94 2.62
N THR A 7 6.76 -10.61 2.69
CA THR A 7 5.98 -9.77 3.61
C THR A 7 4.62 -9.35 3.01
N TRP A 8 4.43 -9.47 1.69
CA TRP A 8 3.27 -8.95 0.97
C TRP A 8 2.26 -10.04 0.65
N PHE A 9 1.01 -9.83 1.04
CA PHE A 9 -0.11 -10.68 0.68
C PHE A 9 -0.99 -9.97 -0.33
N GLU A 10 -1.11 -10.57 -1.51
CA GLU A 10 -1.84 -10.03 -2.64
C GLU A 10 -3.25 -10.63 -2.70
N ILE A 11 -4.23 -9.82 -3.06
CA ILE A 11 -5.63 -10.21 -3.20
C ILE A 11 -6.14 -9.68 -4.53
N THR A 12 -6.66 -10.57 -5.37
CA THR A 12 -7.33 -10.28 -6.63
C THR A 12 -8.68 -10.99 -6.66
N PRO A 13 -9.58 -10.67 -7.62
CA PRO A 13 -10.82 -11.42 -7.78
C PRO A 13 -10.62 -12.91 -8.03
N ASP A 14 -9.52 -13.31 -8.66
CA ASP A 14 -9.26 -14.70 -9.06
C ASP A 14 -8.46 -15.47 -8.00
N GLU A 15 -7.43 -14.85 -7.44
CA GLU A 15 -6.50 -15.49 -6.51
C GLU A 15 -6.04 -14.57 -5.39
N CYS A 16 -5.62 -15.17 -4.27
CA CYS A 16 -4.96 -14.49 -3.17
C CYS A 16 -3.79 -15.31 -2.66
N GLY A 17 -2.73 -14.63 -2.22
CA GLY A 17 -1.49 -15.33 -1.96
C GLY A 17 -0.29 -14.45 -1.73
N TYR A 18 0.86 -15.09 -1.70
CA TYR A 18 2.14 -14.45 -1.47
C TYR A 18 2.93 -14.34 -2.78
N SER A 19 3.17 -13.10 -3.22
CA SER A 19 3.70 -12.84 -4.55
C SER A 19 5.15 -13.29 -4.75
N LEU A 20 5.96 -13.32 -3.69
CA LEU A 20 7.39 -13.66 -3.81
C LEU A 20 7.63 -15.17 -3.72
N THR A 21 6.84 -15.92 -2.93
CA THR A 21 6.87 -17.39 -2.97
C THR A 21 6.04 -18.00 -4.08
N GLY A 22 5.14 -17.24 -4.71
CA GLY A 22 4.23 -17.74 -5.74
C GLY A 22 3.11 -18.63 -5.19
N ALA A 23 2.82 -18.51 -3.89
CA ALA A 23 1.84 -19.34 -3.19
C ALA A 23 0.44 -18.71 -3.24
N PHE A 24 -0.42 -19.19 -4.16
CA PHE A 24 -1.75 -18.60 -4.43
C PHE A 24 -2.90 -19.60 -4.45
N VAL A 25 -3.96 -19.30 -3.71
CA VAL A 25 -5.24 -20.03 -3.78
C VAL A 25 -6.30 -19.19 -4.45
N ASP A 26 -7.35 -19.83 -4.96
CA ASP A 26 -8.58 -19.15 -5.38
C ASP A 26 -9.08 -18.22 -4.27
N SER A 27 -9.42 -16.98 -4.64
CA SER A 27 -9.84 -15.92 -3.70
C SER A 27 -10.99 -16.36 -2.78
N LYS A 28 -11.91 -17.20 -3.27
CA LYS A 28 -13.03 -17.74 -2.46
C LYS A 28 -12.58 -18.68 -1.36
N CYS A 29 -11.36 -19.20 -1.45
CA CYS A 29 -10.77 -20.06 -0.44
C CYS A 29 -10.00 -19.27 0.63
N LEU A 30 -9.92 -17.94 0.53
CA LEU A 30 -9.32 -17.12 1.56
C LEU A 30 -10.02 -17.37 2.91
N GLY A 31 -9.24 -17.73 3.93
CA GLY A 31 -9.73 -18.09 5.26
C GLY A 31 -10.05 -19.58 5.48
N SER A 32 -10.12 -20.39 4.40
CA SER A 32 -10.27 -21.85 4.47
C SER A 32 -8.98 -22.53 4.94
N GLN A 33 -9.07 -23.65 5.65
CA GLN A 33 -7.88 -24.34 6.15
C GLN A 33 -7.20 -25.20 5.07
N PHE A 34 -5.87 -25.13 5.00
CA PHE A 34 -5.05 -26.00 4.15
C PHE A 34 -4.01 -26.77 4.96
N VAL A 35 -3.76 -28.02 4.54
CA VAL A 35 -2.65 -28.86 4.99
C VAL A 35 -1.94 -29.43 3.77
N LYS A 36 -0.64 -29.16 3.64
CA LYS A 36 0.19 -29.62 2.51
C LYS A 36 -0.39 -29.22 1.15
N GLY A 37 -0.96 -28.02 1.07
CA GLY A 37 -1.57 -27.49 -0.15
C GLY A 37 -2.98 -28.00 -0.46
N ALA A 38 -3.49 -28.96 0.31
CA ALA A 38 -4.85 -29.45 0.16
C ALA A 38 -5.78 -28.72 1.11
N LYS A 39 -6.91 -28.20 0.60
CA LYS A 39 -7.97 -27.62 1.44
C LYS A 39 -8.59 -28.73 2.30
N THR A 40 -8.52 -28.59 3.61
CA THR A 40 -9.04 -29.56 4.59
C THR A 40 -10.37 -29.14 5.21
N GLU A 41 -10.60 -27.84 5.36
CA GLU A 41 -11.83 -27.28 5.89
C GLU A 41 -12.21 -26.04 5.09
N GLU A 42 -13.46 -25.98 4.64
CA GLU A 42 -13.98 -24.85 3.87
C GLU A 42 -14.51 -23.77 4.81
N HIS A 43 -14.07 -22.54 4.57
CA HIS A 43 -14.64 -21.34 5.17
C HIS A 43 -15.46 -20.61 4.10
N PRO A 44 -16.63 -20.03 4.45
CA PRO A 44 -17.36 -19.16 3.54
C PRO A 44 -16.46 -18.04 3.01
N GLU A 45 -16.69 -17.63 1.76
CA GLU A 45 -15.95 -16.51 1.17
C GLU A 45 -16.01 -15.27 2.07
N ILE A 46 -14.87 -14.60 2.20
CA ILE A 46 -14.75 -13.43 3.08
C ILE A 46 -15.52 -12.26 2.46
N ASP A 47 -16.37 -11.65 3.29
CA ASP A 47 -17.14 -10.48 2.91
C ASP A 47 -16.24 -9.29 2.53
N MET A 48 -16.66 -8.54 1.50
CA MET A 48 -15.87 -7.42 0.99
C MET A 48 -15.66 -6.32 2.03
N LEU A 49 -16.60 -6.06 2.94
CA LEU A 49 -16.43 -5.07 4.01
C LEU A 49 -15.34 -5.49 4.99
N TYR A 50 -15.21 -6.79 5.24
CA TYR A 50 -14.13 -7.32 6.06
C TYR A 50 -12.77 -7.09 5.39
N LEU A 51 -12.65 -7.40 4.09
CA LEU A 51 -11.42 -7.18 3.34
C LEU A 51 -11.05 -5.69 3.24
N GLN A 52 -12.03 -4.80 3.07
CA GLN A 52 -11.80 -3.35 3.16
C GLN A 52 -11.27 -2.94 4.54
N GLY A 53 -11.87 -3.49 5.61
CA GLY A 53 -11.39 -3.25 6.98
C GLY A 53 -9.99 -3.81 7.24
N LEU A 54 -9.64 -4.94 6.62
CA LEU A 54 -8.30 -5.51 6.68
C LEU A 54 -7.27 -4.63 5.95
N CYS A 55 -7.56 -4.23 4.72
CA CYS A 55 -6.66 -3.39 3.93
C CYS A 55 -6.50 -1.98 4.50
N GLY A 56 -7.49 -1.46 5.23
CA GLY A 56 -7.45 -0.17 5.93
C GLY A 56 -7.19 -0.28 7.43
N SER A 57 -6.59 -1.38 7.89
CA SER A 57 -6.44 -1.67 9.32
C SER A 57 -5.49 -0.74 10.06
N ALA A 58 -4.76 0.17 9.39
CA ALA A 58 -3.97 1.21 10.04
C ALA A 58 -4.84 2.13 10.93
N LEU A 59 -6.12 2.26 10.58
CA LEU A 59 -7.13 3.03 11.32
C LEU A 59 -7.84 2.21 12.42
N ALA A 60 -7.44 0.95 12.62
CA ALA A 60 -8.00 0.10 13.67
C ALA A 60 -7.49 0.50 15.07
N ASP A 61 -7.75 -0.34 16.08
CA ASP A 61 -7.46 -0.04 17.50
C ASP A 61 -5.99 0.36 17.75
N GLY A 62 -5.79 1.65 17.98
CA GLY A 62 -4.48 2.26 18.26
C GLY A 62 -3.80 1.76 19.53
N ASP A 63 -4.51 1.14 20.49
CA ASP A 63 -3.90 0.50 21.66
C ASP A 63 -3.30 -0.88 21.32
N LYS A 64 -3.83 -1.57 20.29
CA LYS A 64 -3.27 -2.84 19.80
C LYS A 64 -2.15 -2.62 18.79
N ILE A 65 -2.31 -1.65 17.89
CA ILE A 65 -1.23 -1.19 17.00
C ILE A 65 -0.03 -0.69 17.84
N ARG A 66 -0.29 -0.15 19.04
CA ARG A 66 0.75 0.23 20.02
C ARG A 66 1.61 -0.91 20.55
N ASN A 67 1.13 -2.15 20.47
CA ASN A 67 1.82 -3.33 20.98
C ASN A 67 2.45 -4.19 19.87
N THR A 68 2.34 -3.81 18.58
CA THR A 68 3.08 -4.46 17.48
C THR A 68 4.45 -3.82 17.29
N SER A 69 5.42 -4.57 16.75
CA SER A 69 6.82 -4.10 16.57
C SER A 69 6.97 -2.92 15.59
N LEU A 70 5.89 -2.50 14.92
CA LEU A 70 5.82 -1.34 14.02
C LEU A 70 5.40 -0.04 14.69
N TYR A 71 5.01 -0.06 15.98
CA TYR A 71 4.49 1.13 16.68
C TYR A 71 5.41 2.35 16.58
N GLU A 72 6.72 2.22 16.70
CA GLU A 72 7.61 3.39 16.67
C GLU A 72 7.59 4.13 15.31
N HIS A 73 7.29 3.45 14.20
CA HIS A 73 7.07 4.11 12.90
C HIS A 73 5.72 4.82 12.82
N ILE A 74 4.69 4.23 13.43
CA ILE A 74 3.30 4.71 13.37
C ILE A 74 3.02 5.83 14.38
N LYS A 75 3.75 5.83 15.50
CA LYS A 75 3.58 6.71 16.65
C LYS A 75 3.77 8.19 16.33
N ILE A 76 4.68 8.52 15.40
CA ILE A 76 4.94 9.91 14.99
C ILE A 76 3.76 10.47 14.18
N CYS A 77 3.18 9.68 13.27
CA CYS A 77 2.01 10.06 12.48
C CYS A 77 0.72 10.04 13.32
N MET A 78 0.51 9.07 14.21
CA MET A 78 -0.73 9.01 14.99
C MET A 78 -0.81 10.07 16.10
N LEU A 79 0.27 10.35 16.85
CA LEU A 79 0.20 11.25 18.02
C LEU A 79 -0.16 12.70 17.70
N LYS A 80 0.27 13.22 16.54
CA LYS A 80 -0.09 14.59 16.11
C LYS A 80 -1.51 14.67 15.55
N HIS A 81 -1.97 13.66 14.81
CA HIS A 81 -3.20 13.73 14.05
C HIS A 81 -4.44 13.20 14.80
N PHE A 82 -4.31 12.24 15.73
CA PHE A 82 -5.42 11.75 16.55
C PHE A 82 -6.01 12.83 17.49
N SER A 83 -5.22 13.85 17.83
CA SER A 83 -5.66 14.99 18.63
C SER A 83 -6.48 16.00 17.82
N LEU A 84 -6.22 16.10 16.50
CA LEU A 84 -6.92 16.99 15.57
C LEU A 84 -8.26 16.41 15.11
N GLY A 85 -8.33 15.10 14.86
CA GLY A 85 -9.57 14.41 14.44
C GLY A 85 -10.64 14.28 15.54
N LYS A 86 -10.31 14.64 16.79
CA LYS A 86 -11.25 14.70 17.91
C LYS A 86 -11.92 16.04 18.07
N LEU A 87 -11.62 17.04 17.25
CA LEU A 87 -12.23 18.36 17.35
C LEU A 87 -13.22 18.57 16.20
N ASP A 88 -14.39 19.12 16.50
CA ASP A 88 -15.32 19.60 15.48
C ASP A 88 -14.79 20.88 14.81
N LYS A 89 -15.55 21.42 13.85
CA LYS A 89 -15.17 22.64 13.09
C LYS A 89 -15.02 23.89 13.97
N GLU A 90 -15.51 23.84 15.21
CA GLU A 90 -15.48 24.92 16.19
C GLU A 90 -14.41 24.69 17.27
N GLY A 91 -13.65 23.59 17.17
CA GLY A 91 -12.59 23.24 18.10
C GLY A 91 -13.08 22.51 19.36
N ASN A 92 -14.30 21.99 19.38
CA ASN A 92 -14.84 21.23 20.52
C ASN A 92 -14.59 19.73 20.40
N GLU A 93 -14.39 19.06 21.52
CA GLU A 93 -14.11 17.63 21.57
C GLU A 93 -15.32 16.76 21.16
N ILE A 94 -15.21 16.01 20.05
CA ILE A 94 -16.17 15.03 19.56
C ILE A 94 -16.10 13.77 20.44
N LYS A 95 -17.13 13.56 21.26
CA LYS A 95 -17.30 12.31 22.02
C LYS A 95 -17.82 11.20 21.11
N VAL A 96 -16.92 10.32 20.66
CA VAL A 96 -17.30 9.07 19.98
C VAL A 96 -17.93 8.11 20.99
N HIS A 97 -19.23 7.87 20.90
CA HIS A 97 -19.99 7.06 21.85
C HIS A 97 -19.85 5.53 21.69
N ALA A 98 -19.07 5.05 20.73
CA ALA A 98 -18.84 3.61 20.55
C ALA A 98 -17.60 3.15 21.33
N LYS A 99 -17.79 2.82 22.61
CA LYS A 99 -16.78 2.05 23.36
C LYS A 99 -16.85 0.60 22.90
N LEU A 100 -16.13 0.26 21.82
CA LEU A 100 -15.92 -1.13 21.45
C LEU A 100 -15.20 -1.83 22.62
N SER A 101 -15.84 -2.84 23.21
CA SER A 101 -15.24 -3.56 24.35
C SER A 101 -13.99 -4.31 23.89
N LYS A 102 -13.00 -4.50 24.79
CA LYS A 102 -11.81 -5.32 24.50
C LYS A 102 -12.16 -6.73 24.01
N GLU A 103 -13.32 -7.27 24.41
CA GLU A 103 -13.83 -8.57 23.93
C GLU A 103 -14.44 -8.48 22.52
N SER A 104 -15.24 -7.46 22.22
CA SER A 104 -15.71 -7.20 20.85
C SER A 104 -14.52 -6.97 19.91
N LEU A 105 -13.51 -6.22 20.35
CA LEU A 105 -12.28 -5.99 19.60
C LEU A 105 -11.37 -7.21 19.54
N LYS A 106 -11.34 -8.13 20.52
CA LYS A 106 -10.64 -9.44 20.40
C LYS A 106 -11.29 -10.34 19.36
N LYS A 107 -12.63 -10.27 19.26
CA LYS A 107 -13.40 -10.99 18.25
C LYS A 107 -13.21 -10.40 16.83
N HIS A 108 -12.88 -9.11 16.73
CA HIS A 108 -12.64 -8.38 15.47
C HIS A 108 -11.16 -7.99 15.25
N THR A 109 -10.23 -8.43 16.11
CA THR A 109 -8.80 -8.27 15.78
C THR A 109 -8.57 -9.18 14.60
N LEU A 110 -7.88 -8.68 13.57
CA LEU A 110 -7.61 -9.33 12.29
C LEU A 110 -6.76 -10.60 12.45
N SER A 111 -7.35 -11.58 13.11
CA SER A 111 -7.00 -12.98 13.03
C SER A 111 -7.69 -13.47 11.77
N VAL A 112 -7.13 -13.16 10.60
CA VAL A 112 -7.41 -13.95 9.40
C VAL A 112 -6.66 -15.26 9.58
N CYS A 113 -7.24 -16.12 10.40
CA CYS A 113 -6.93 -17.53 10.45
C CYS A 113 -7.96 -18.15 9.49
N HIS A 114 -7.60 -19.00 8.53
CA HIS A 114 -6.70 -20.11 8.76
C HIS A 114 -5.94 -20.54 7.49
N SER A 115 -4.60 -20.67 7.62
CA SER A 115 -3.73 -21.73 7.08
C SER A 115 -3.43 -21.87 5.57
N PHE A 116 -2.26 -21.37 5.13
CA PHE A 116 -1.39 -22.01 4.10
C PHE A 116 -0.39 -22.95 4.79
N PHE A 117 -0.88 -23.98 5.51
CA PHE A 117 0.02 -24.84 6.28
C PHE A 117 0.73 -25.82 5.34
N ASP A 118 2.07 -25.87 5.41
CA ASP A 118 2.87 -26.98 4.87
C ASP A 118 2.84 -27.13 3.33
N TRP A 119 2.44 -26.10 2.57
CA TRP A 119 2.23 -26.19 1.11
C TRP A 119 3.48 -26.64 0.33
N PHE A 120 4.65 -26.38 0.88
CA PHE A 120 5.91 -26.76 0.26
C PHE A 120 6.71 -27.67 1.19
N PRO A 121 6.46 -28.99 1.17
CA PRO A 121 7.29 -29.95 1.91
C PRO A 121 8.77 -29.88 1.52
N GLU A 122 9.08 -29.30 0.35
CA GLU A 122 10.40 -29.29 -0.26
C GLU A 122 11.04 -27.89 -0.41
N LEU A 123 10.35 -26.79 -0.05
CA LEU A 123 10.99 -25.47 -0.05
C LEU A 123 11.92 -25.35 1.16
N LYS A 124 13.17 -25.79 0.98
CA LYS A 124 14.30 -25.27 1.75
C LYS A 124 14.68 -23.93 1.15
N VAL A 125 13.94 -22.88 1.46
CA VAL A 125 14.33 -21.53 1.05
C VAL A 125 14.66 -20.76 2.31
N ASP A 126 15.96 -20.55 2.53
CA ASP A 126 16.51 -19.75 3.64
C ASP A 126 15.98 -18.30 3.66
N GLU A 127 15.23 -17.92 2.62
CA GLU A 127 14.67 -16.62 2.32
C GLU A 127 13.26 -16.40 2.89
N VAL A 128 12.48 -17.46 3.05
CA VAL A 128 11.08 -17.39 3.50
C VAL A 128 11.02 -17.36 5.02
N HIS A 129 10.29 -16.40 5.61
CA HIS A 129 10.19 -16.32 7.06
C HIS A 129 9.63 -17.64 7.64
N PRO A 130 10.25 -18.25 8.67
CA PRO A 130 9.81 -19.55 9.18
C PRO A 130 8.35 -19.60 9.65
N SER A 131 7.74 -18.46 9.99
CA SER A 131 6.31 -18.41 10.30
C SER A 131 5.43 -18.80 9.11
N ILE A 132 5.88 -18.53 7.88
CA ILE A 132 5.15 -18.89 6.66
C ILE A 132 5.01 -20.41 6.53
N LEU A 133 5.99 -21.16 7.02
CA LEU A 133 5.97 -22.62 6.97
C LEU A 133 5.36 -23.24 8.24
N LYS A 134 5.58 -22.63 9.41
CA LYS A 134 5.34 -23.28 10.72
C LYS A 134 4.11 -22.78 11.46
N SER A 135 3.62 -21.56 11.20
CA SER A 135 2.53 -20.99 11.97
C SER A 135 1.17 -21.43 11.42
N LYS A 136 0.29 -21.92 12.30
CA LYS A 136 -1.08 -22.36 11.98
C LYS A 136 -1.96 -21.22 11.46
N THR A 137 -1.62 -20.00 11.84
CA THR A 137 -2.40 -18.79 11.65
C THR A 137 -1.54 -17.68 11.07
N ARG A 138 -2.18 -16.70 10.43
CA ARG A 138 -1.56 -15.48 9.92
C ARG A 138 -2.25 -14.25 10.49
N GLN A 139 -1.46 -13.19 10.57
CA GLN A 139 -1.94 -11.85 10.88
C GLN A 139 -1.61 -11.02 9.66
N TYR A 140 -2.62 -10.35 9.13
CA TYR A 140 -2.46 -9.40 8.03
C TYR A 140 -2.78 -8.02 8.58
N GLU A 141 -2.05 -7.04 8.09
CA GLU A 141 -2.17 -5.64 8.47
C GLU A 141 -2.07 -4.78 7.21
N ASP A 142 -2.56 -3.56 7.32
CA ASP A 142 -2.48 -2.51 6.31
C ASP A 142 -1.04 -2.30 5.81
N ALA A 143 -0.87 -2.39 4.49
CA ALA A 143 0.37 -2.18 3.78
C ALA A 143 0.98 -0.80 4.02
N GLY A 144 0.13 0.22 4.24
CA GLY A 144 0.52 1.60 4.49
C GLY A 144 1.40 1.78 5.73
N LEU A 145 1.42 0.80 6.64
CA LEU A 145 2.30 0.79 7.81
C LEU A 145 3.78 0.53 7.44
N LEU A 146 4.04 -0.06 6.27
CA LEU A 146 5.38 -0.40 5.79
C LEU A 146 5.76 0.45 4.57
N VAL A 147 4.97 0.38 3.50
CA VAL A 147 5.12 1.20 2.28
C VAL A 147 3.73 1.62 1.81
N ASN A 148 3.46 2.93 1.83
CA ASN A 148 2.17 3.53 1.49
C ASN A 148 1.89 3.60 -0.03
N SER A 149 2.35 2.60 -0.79
CA SER A 149 2.06 2.44 -2.21
C SER A 149 2.19 0.98 -2.63
N PRO A 150 1.26 0.46 -3.46
CA PRO A 150 1.16 -0.96 -3.77
C PRO A 150 2.10 -1.39 -4.91
N TYR A 151 3.36 -0.93 -4.93
CA TYR A 151 4.32 -1.29 -5.98
C TYR A 151 4.52 -2.81 -6.10
N PHE A 152 4.61 -3.52 -4.98
CA PHE A 152 4.86 -4.96 -4.95
C PHE A 152 3.75 -5.77 -5.62
N SER A 153 2.52 -5.26 -5.63
CA SER A 153 1.39 -5.88 -6.32
C SER A 153 1.55 -5.86 -7.84
N VAL A 154 2.47 -5.10 -8.42
CA VAL A 154 2.71 -5.07 -9.87
C VAL A 154 4.10 -5.56 -10.28
N LEU A 155 4.99 -5.79 -9.32
CA LEU A 155 6.39 -6.20 -9.56
C LEU A 155 6.61 -7.72 -9.62
N ARG A 156 5.55 -8.51 -9.49
CA ARG A 156 5.59 -9.95 -9.71
C ARG A 156 6.07 -10.24 -11.15
N LYS A 157 7.10 -11.09 -11.30
CA LYS A 157 7.77 -11.35 -12.59
C LYS A 157 6.80 -11.82 -13.67
N GLU A 158 5.82 -12.64 -13.31
CA GLU A 158 4.81 -13.19 -14.21
C GLU A 158 3.90 -12.11 -14.82
N ARG A 159 3.79 -10.93 -14.22
CA ARG A 159 3.00 -9.82 -14.78
C ARG A 159 3.67 -9.15 -15.97
N ASN A 160 4.99 -9.27 -16.10
CA ASN A 160 5.78 -8.69 -17.19
C ASN A 160 5.43 -7.20 -17.46
N VAL A 161 5.38 -6.40 -16.39
CA VAL A 161 5.01 -4.98 -16.45
C VAL A 161 6.15 -4.17 -17.05
N ASP A 162 5.86 -3.41 -18.11
CA ASP A 162 6.85 -2.52 -18.75
C ASP A 162 6.82 -1.08 -18.20
N LEU A 163 5.67 -0.65 -17.68
CA LEU A 163 5.41 0.71 -17.21
C LEU A 163 4.51 0.71 -15.98
N ILE A 164 4.90 1.43 -14.95
CA ILE A 164 4.12 1.72 -13.75
C ILE A 164 3.78 3.20 -13.73
N ILE A 165 2.50 3.53 -13.58
CA ILE A 165 2.03 4.90 -13.31
C ILE A 165 1.63 4.96 -11.84
N SER A 166 2.49 5.55 -11.03
CA SER A 166 2.29 5.74 -9.60
C SER A 166 1.65 7.10 -9.32
N LEU A 167 0.47 7.06 -8.69
CA LEU A 167 -0.22 8.23 -8.17
C LEU A 167 -0.03 8.21 -6.65
N ASP A 168 0.78 9.13 -6.12
CA ASP A 168 1.14 9.12 -4.70
C ASP A 168 0.26 10.09 -3.90
N PHE A 169 -0.46 9.56 -2.91
CA PHE A 169 -1.37 10.32 -2.04
C PHE A 169 -0.83 10.50 -0.62
N SER A 170 0.49 10.41 -0.44
CA SER A 170 1.11 10.45 0.87
C SER A 170 1.06 11.86 1.48
N ASP A 171 0.77 11.95 2.77
CA ASP A 171 0.70 13.23 3.52
C ASP A 171 2.09 13.84 3.73
N GLY A 172 3.11 12.99 3.85
CA GLY A 172 4.49 13.35 4.14
C GLY A 172 5.32 13.75 2.92
N ASP A 173 6.53 13.19 2.86
CA ASP A 173 7.45 13.39 1.75
C ASP A 173 6.87 12.75 0.47
N PRO A 174 6.72 13.53 -0.63
CA PRO A 174 6.16 13.03 -1.88
C PRO A 174 6.95 11.90 -2.54
N PHE A 175 8.19 11.61 -2.13
CA PHE A 175 9.03 10.55 -2.68
C PHE A 175 9.25 9.35 -1.74
N GLU A 176 8.83 9.45 -0.47
CA GLU A 176 9.09 8.41 0.53
C GLU A 176 8.65 7.01 0.08
N THR A 177 7.51 6.91 -0.60
CA THR A 177 6.96 5.63 -1.05
C THR A 177 7.80 5.00 -2.18
N VAL A 178 8.23 5.80 -3.15
CA VAL A 178 9.01 5.34 -4.30
C VAL A 178 10.46 5.05 -3.89
N ASP A 179 11.02 5.82 -2.96
CA ASP A 179 12.34 5.56 -2.36
C ASP A 179 12.35 4.26 -1.57
N LYS A 180 11.37 4.07 -0.68
CA LYS A 180 11.22 2.81 0.08
C LYS A 180 11.00 1.63 -0.85
N ALA A 181 10.20 1.78 -1.90
CA ALA A 181 10.01 0.74 -2.89
C ALA A 181 11.32 0.39 -3.59
N ALA A 182 12.10 1.38 -4.04
CA ALA A 182 13.39 1.16 -4.67
C ALA A 182 14.40 0.46 -3.75
N GLN A 183 14.49 0.92 -2.49
CA GLN A 183 15.38 0.31 -1.49
C GLN A 183 14.97 -1.13 -1.18
N MET A 184 13.68 -1.40 -0.98
CA MET A 184 13.19 -2.77 -0.75
C MET A 184 13.41 -3.67 -1.98
N CYS A 185 13.18 -3.16 -3.19
CA CYS A 185 13.44 -3.90 -4.41
C CYS A 185 14.92 -4.25 -4.54
N LYS A 186 15.82 -3.33 -4.19
CA LYS A 186 17.27 -3.58 -4.13
C LYS A 186 17.60 -4.69 -3.12
N ASP A 187 17.03 -4.64 -1.91
CA ASP A 187 17.27 -5.64 -0.87
C ASP A 187 16.75 -7.03 -1.24
N LEU A 188 15.61 -7.08 -1.97
CA LEU A 188 14.96 -8.30 -2.45
C LEU A 188 15.43 -8.74 -3.84
N GLN A 189 16.39 -8.04 -4.44
CA GLN A 189 16.91 -8.29 -5.79
C GLN A 189 15.79 -8.30 -6.88
N ILE A 190 14.78 -7.47 -6.70
CA ILE A 190 13.71 -7.23 -7.67
C ILE A 190 14.15 -6.08 -8.59
N PRO A 191 14.10 -6.23 -9.92
CA PRO A 191 14.40 -5.14 -10.83
C PRO A 191 13.47 -3.93 -10.62
N PHE A 192 14.07 -2.79 -10.28
CA PHE A 192 13.40 -1.51 -10.13
C PHE A 192 14.36 -0.40 -10.62
N PRO A 193 13.88 0.74 -11.15
CA PRO A 193 14.77 1.85 -11.49
C PRO A 193 15.39 2.48 -10.24
N THR A 194 16.54 3.15 -10.41
CA THR A 194 17.04 4.04 -9.36
C THR A 194 16.16 5.28 -9.32
N VAL A 195 15.88 5.73 -8.10
CA VAL A 195 15.11 6.93 -7.84
C VAL A 195 16.09 8.06 -7.56
N GLU A 196 16.12 9.05 -8.44
CA GLU A 196 16.95 10.24 -8.32
C GLU A 196 16.05 11.48 -8.38
N HIS A 197 16.00 12.24 -7.29
CA HIS A 197 15.27 13.51 -7.21
C HIS A 197 16.01 14.49 -6.27
N PRO A 198 15.72 15.79 -6.37
CA PRO A 198 16.21 16.76 -5.39
C PRO A 198 15.72 16.44 -3.96
N GLU A 199 16.57 16.69 -2.97
CA GLU A 199 16.19 16.56 -1.56
C GLU A 199 15.34 17.77 -1.08
N ASN A 200 14.48 17.55 -0.09
CA ASN A 200 13.72 18.61 0.61
C ASN A 200 12.84 19.49 -0.30
N ILE A 201 12.07 18.88 -1.19
CA ILE A 201 11.17 19.59 -2.11
C ILE A 201 9.85 19.94 -1.42
N GLU A 202 9.62 21.22 -1.14
CA GLU A 202 8.34 21.71 -0.62
C GLU A 202 7.23 21.72 -1.69
N GLU A 203 7.61 22.02 -2.94
CA GLU A 203 6.70 22.11 -4.09
C GLU A 203 7.17 21.16 -5.20
N PRO A 204 6.76 19.87 -5.17
CA PRO A 204 7.15 18.92 -6.20
C PRO A 204 6.52 19.29 -7.55
N GLU A 205 7.19 18.93 -8.63
CA GLU A 205 6.63 18.95 -9.98
C GLU A 205 5.52 17.92 -10.12
N ASP A 206 4.76 18.02 -11.21
CA ASP A 206 3.62 17.15 -11.48
C ASP A 206 4.00 15.79 -12.10
N PHE A 207 5.27 15.57 -12.44
CA PHE A 207 5.65 14.43 -13.26
C PHE A 207 7.13 14.08 -13.16
N TYR A 208 7.41 12.87 -12.66
CA TYR A 208 8.77 12.32 -12.56
C TYR A 208 8.85 10.98 -13.30
N VAL A 209 9.96 10.72 -13.99
CA VAL A 209 10.16 9.49 -14.77
C VAL A 209 11.48 8.85 -14.38
N PHE A 210 11.42 7.60 -13.92
CA PHE A 210 12.57 6.77 -13.59
C PHE A 210 12.67 5.61 -14.59
N LYS A 211 13.70 5.64 -15.45
CA LYS A 211 13.88 4.69 -16.57
C LYS A 211 15.32 4.26 -16.81
N ASN A 212 16.15 4.30 -15.77
CA ASN A 212 17.59 4.08 -15.84
C ASN A 212 18.02 2.60 -15.67
N ASN A 213 17.07 1.67 -15.56
CA ASN A 213 17.34 0.24 -15.48
C ASN A 213 16.60 -0.50 -16.63
N PRO A 214 17.31 -1.08 -17.61
CA PRO A 214 16.68 -1.71 -18.77
C PRO A 214 15.95 -3.02 -18.45
N ASN A 215 16.22 -3.62 -17.29
CA ASN A 215 15.57 -4.87 -16.85
C ASN A 215 14.39 -4.62 -15.90
N ALA A 216 14.03 -3.37 -15.67
CA ALA A 216 12.96 -2.95 -14.76
C ALA A 216 11.86 -2.20 -15.53
N PRO A 217 10.63 -2.15 -14.99
CA PRO A 217 9.61 -1.26 -15.52
C PRO A 217 10.08 0.20 -15.47
N VAL A 218 9.64 0.98 -16.45
CA VAL A 218 9.66 2.45 -16.32
C VAL A 218 8.68 2.83 -15.22
N VAL A 219 9.07 3.73 -14.31
CA VAL A 219 8.20 4.23 -13.25
C VAL A 219 7.93 5.71 -13.50
N ILE A 220 6.67 6.03 -13.76
CA ILE A 220 6.17 7.40 -13.74
C ILE A 220 5.61 7.65 -12.34
N HIS A 221 6.10 8.68 -11.66
CA HIS A 221 5.66 9.05 -10.32
C HIS A 221 5.02 10.44 -10.35
N ILE A 222 3.79 10.53 -9.86
CA ILE A 222 2.99 11.76 -9.84
C ILE A 222 2.56 12.03 -8.39
N PRO A 223 3.25 12.95 -7.69
CA PRO A 223 2.81 13.42 -6.39
C PRO A 223 1.42 14.07 -6.48
N PHE A 224 0.51 13.70 -5.56
CA PHE A 224 -0.88 14.14 -5.66
C PHE A 224 -1.02 15.66 -5.57
N PHE A 225 -0.42 16.30 -4.57
CA PHE A 225 -0.31 17.76 -4.50
C PHE A 225 1.05 18.19 -5.03
N ASN A 226 1.03 18.99 -6.09
CA ASN A 226 2.23 19.44 -6.80
C ASN A 226 2.08 20.89 -7.27
N ALA A 227 3.17 21.50 -7.70
CA ALA A 227 3.21 22.89 -8.15
C ALA A 227 2.18 23.17 -9.28
N GLY A 228 1.95 22.19 -10.16
CA GLY A 228 1.03 22.30 -11.29
C GLY A 228 -0.44 22.37 -10.86
N ASN A 229 -0.93 21.37 -10.13
CA ASN A 229 -2.35 21.31 -9.74
C ASN A 229 -2.69 22.24 -8.56
N CYS A 230 -1.73 22.53 -7.68
CA CYS A 230 -1.91 23.44 -6.55
C CYS A 230 -1.58 24.90 -6.88
N LYS A 231 -1.05 25.19 -8.09
CA LYS A 231 -0.61 26.55 -8.49
C LYS A 231 0.39 27.17 -7.50
N GLY A 232 1.32 26.36 -7.00
CA GLY A 232 2.32 26.76 -5.99
C GLY A 232 1.80 26.84 -4.55
N GLU A 233 0.57 26.40 -4.25
CA GLU A 233 0.04 26.44 -2.88
C GLU A 233 0.04 25.05 -2.20
N VAL A 234 1.03 24.19 -2.48
CA VAL A 234 1.06 22.77 -2.06
C VAL A 234 0.82 22.61 -0.56
N ASN A 235 1.51 23.39 0.27
CA ASN A 235 1.37 23.31 1.73
C ASN A 235 -0.04 23.66 2.23
N MET A 236 -0.72 24.61 1.59
CA MET A 236 -2.12 24.94 1.92
C MET A 236 -3.02 23.74 1.66
N TRP A 237 -2.86 23.08 0.51
CA TRP A 237 -3.67 21.91 0.13
C TRP A 237 -3.38 20.70 1.03
N LYS A 238 -2.10 20.40 1.32
CA LYS A 238 -1.72 19.35 2.27
C LYS A 238 -2.35 19.58 3.66
N ASN A 239 -2.23 20.80 4.20
CA ASN A 239 -2.81 21.15 5.50
C ASN A 239 -4.35 21.02 5.53
N ARG A 240 -5.01 21.26 4.40
CA ARG A 240 -6.47 21.12 4.28
C ARG A 240 -6.92 19.67 4.17
N TYR A 241 -6.08 18.77 3.66
CA TYR A 241 -6.45 17.40 3.33
C TYR A 241 -5.54 16.36 4.00
N GLN A 242 -5.65 16.27 5.32
CA GLN A 242 -4.86 15.34 6.13
C GLN A 242 -5.47 13.92 6.18
N THR A 243 -4.67 12.90 6.46
CA THR A 243 -5.16 11.51 6.59
C THR A 243 -6.22 11.35 7.67
N PHE A 244 -6.04 11.99 8.83
CA PHE A 244 -7.02 11.98 9.91
C PHE A 244 -7.72 13.32 10.01
N GLN A 245 -9.01 13.35 9.65
CA GLN A 245 -9.85 14.52 9.71
C GLN A 245 -11.33 14.14 9.75
N SER A 246 -12.20 15.14 9.95
CA SER A 246 -13.64 14.97 9.86
C SER A 246 -14.09 14.62 8.43
N ALA A 247 -15.30 14.05 8.33
CA ALA A 247 -15.90 13.72 7.03
C ALA A 247 -15.94 14.91 6.07
N TYR A 248 -15.70 14.64 4.79
CA TYR A 248 -15.73 15.67 3.76
C TYR A 248 -17.14 16.15 3.51
N ASN A 249 -17.28 17.45 3.32
CA ASN A 249 -18.46 18.01 2.68
C ASN A 249 -18.32 17.99 1.16
N ASP A 250 -19.42 18.23 0.45
CA ASP A 250 -19.50 18.18 -1.02
C ASP A 250 -18.45 19.06 -1.72
N LYS A 251 -18.16 20.24 -1.14
CA LYS A 251 -17.12 21.13 -1.68
C LYS A 251 -15.73 20.52 -1.54
N MET A 252 -15.42 19.94 -0.37
CA MET A 252 -14.12 19.28 -0.16
C MET A 252 -13.91 18.09 -1.10
N ILE A 253 -14.97 17.31 -1.33
CA ILE A 253 -14.97 16.20 -2.29
C ILE A 253 -14.71 16.73 -3.71
N SER A 254 -15.47 17.75 -4.12
CA SER A 254 -15.35 18.35 -5.45
C SER A 254 -13.96 18.92 -5.70
N ASP A 255 -13.42 19.67 -4.73
CA ASP A 255 -12.09 20.27 -4.79
C ASP A 255 -11.00 19.18 -4.97
N LEU A 256 -11.06 18.07 -4.23
CA LEU A 256 -10.09 16.98 -4.37
C LEU A 256 -10.22 16.25 -5.72
N LEU A 257 -11.44 15.97 -6.16
CA LEU A 257 -11.68 15.35 -7.45
C LEU A 257 -11.16 16.24 -8.60
N GLU A 258 -11.31 17.56 -8.47
CA GLU A 258 -10.73 18.51 -9.42
C GLU A 258 -9.18 18.42 -9.42
N LYS A 259 -8.54 18.39 -8.25
CA LYS A 259 -7.07 18.24 -8.15
C LYS A 259 -6.58 16.92 -8.75
N ALA A 260 -7.29 15.82 -8.50
CA ALA A 260 -7.02 14.52 -9.10
C ALA A 260 -7.15 14.56 -10.63
N GLY A 261 -8.22 15.16 -11.14
CA GLY A 261 -8.45 15.33 -12.57
C GLY A 261 -7.39 16.20 -13.25
N LEU A 262 -6.92 17.25 -12.57
CA LEU A 262 -5.85 18.12 -13.05
C LEU A 262 -4.51 17.38 -13.17
N ASN A 263 -4.19 16.45 -12.25
CA ASN A 263 -2.96 15.66 -12.37
C ASN A 263 -2.92 14.86 -13.68
N ILE A 264 -4.04 14.24 -14.07
CA ILE A 264 -4.10 13.49 -15.32
C ILE A 264 -4.15 14.43 -16.53
N THR A 265 -4.92 15.51 -16.45
CA THR A 265 -5.11 16.42 -17.60
C THR A 265 -3.83 17.20 -17.91
N ASN A 266 -3.14 17.71 -16.90
CA ASN A 266 -1.90 18.47 -17.06
C ASN A 266 -0.75 17.59 -17.57
N THR A 267 -0.72 16.31 -17.16
CA THR A 267 0.37 15.39 -17.51
C THR A 267 0.08 14.52 -18.73
N LYS A 268 -1.12 14.61 -19.31
CA LYS A 268 -1.59 13.75 -20.41
C LYS A 268 -0.58 13.60 -21.55
N GLU A 269 -0.02 14.70 -22.05
CA GLU A 269 0.93 14.63 -23.15
C GLU A 269 2.26 13.98 -22.74
N LYS A 270 2.72 14.20 -21.50
CA LYS A 270 3.92 13.55 -20.95
C LYS A 270 3.69 12.04 -20.81
N LEU A 271 2.53 11.64 -20.27
CA LEU A 271 2.11 10.23 -20.14
C LEU A 271 2.11 9.52 -21.50
N LEU A 272 1.47 10.12 -22.52
CA LEU A 272 1.39 9.54 -23.86
C LEU A 272 2.79 9.35 -24.47
N ARG A 273 3.68 10.35 -24.33
CA ARG A 273 5.06 10.24 -24.82
C ARG A 273 5.81 9.06 -24.17
N GLU A 274 5.74 8.92 -22.85
CA GLU A 274 6.43 7.81 -22.17
C GLU A 274 5.84 6.44 -22.52
N ILE A 275 4.50 6.35 -22.69
CA ILE A 275 3.84 5.13 -23.17
C ILE A 275 4.32 4.77 -24.58
N GLU A 276 4.37 5.74 -25.50
CA GLU A 276 4.85 5.54 -26.86
C GLU A 276 6.32 5.08 -26.89
N GLU A 277 7.17 5.68 -26.06
CA GLU A 277 8.58 5.27 -25.91
C GLU A 277 8.71 3.83 -25.42
N VAL A 278 7.95 3.43 -24.39
CA VAL A 278 7.95 2.06 -23.85
C VAL A 278 7.47 1.06 -24.92
N ILE A 279 6.40 1.37 -25.64
CA ILE A 279 5.89 0.53 -26.74
C ILE A 279 6.94 0.36 -27.83
N LYS A 280 7.63 1.44 -28.22
CA LYS A 280 8.67 1.40 -29.24
C LYS A 280 9.83 0.50 -28.82
N LYS A 281 10.34 0.67 -27.59
CA LYS A 281 11.42 -0.17 -27.03
C LYS A 281 11.02 -1.64 -26.99
N LYS A 282 9.80 -1.96 -26.57
CA LYS A 282 9.31 -3.34 -26.52
C LYS A 282 9.28 -4.00 -27.88
N LYS A 283 8.87 -3.27 -28.93
CA LYS A 283 8.88 -3.75 -30.32
C LYS A 283 10.29 -4.00 -30.87
N GLU A 284 11.28 -3.25 -30.43
CA GLU A 284 12.68 -3.43 -30.85
C GLU A 284 13.34 -4.68 -30.22
N HIS A 285 12.80 -5.17 -29.10
CA HIS A 285 13.34 -6.31 -28.34
C HIS A 285 12.46 -7.57 -28.40
N SER A 286 11.33 -7.53 -29.12
CA SER A 286 10.43 -8.68 -29.37
C SER A 286 10.77 -9.36 -30.69
#